data_AF-A0A3L7VWZ8-F1
#
_entry.id   AF-A0A3L7VWZ8-F1
#
_cell.length_a   1.000
_cell.length_b   1.000
_cell.length_c   1.000
_cell.angle_alpha   90.00
_cell.angle_beta   90.00
_cell.angle_gamma   90.00
#
_symmetry.space_group_name_H-M   'P 1'
#
loop_
_entity.id
_entity.type
_entity.pdbx_description
1 polymer ?
#
loop_
_entity_poly.entity_id
_entity_poly.type
_entity_poly.pdbx_seq_one_letter_code
_entity_poly.pdbx_strand_id
1 'polypeptide(L)'
;MVLCRKFGRELPGLSTPPFPGALGQRIFAEVSQRAWGLWPEQERILINHYGMSLVDPQSQKVLLQSMEEFFFGEGAQRPDGWAPPQQAAPSKGGPRK
;
A
#
# COMPACT_ATOMS: atom_id res chain seq x y z
N MET A 1 11.46 5.83 -13.61
CA MET A 1 11.75 4.71 -12.68
C MET A 1 12.06 5.29 -11.32
N VAL A 2 11.85 4.55 -10.24
CA VAL A 2 12.13 5.00 -8.86
C VAL A 2 12.90 3.92 -8.11
N LEU A 3 13.84 4.34 -7.24
CA LEU A 3 14.50 3.43 -6.33
C LEU A 3 13.52 3.07 -5.20
N CYS A 4 12.88 1.91 -5.32
CA CYS A 4 11.84 1.55 -4.37
C CYS A 4 12.44 1.23 -3.00
N ARG A 5 12.15 2.05 -1.98
CA ARG A 5 12.67 1.84 -0.63
C ARG A 5 12.24 0.51 -0.03
N LYS A 6 11.01 0.06 -0.34
CA LYS A 6 10.48 -1.25 0.05
C LYS A 6 11.31 -2.41 -0.54
N PHE A 7 11.59 -2.40 -1.83
CA PHE A 7 12.25 -3.54 -2.49
C PHE A 7 13.76 -3.39 -2.62
N GLY A 8 14.33 -2.23 -2.31
CA GLY A 8 15.76 -1.94 -2.46
C GLY A 8 16.26 -1.98 -3.90
N ARG A 9 15.37 -1.86 -4.91
CA ARG A 9 15.71 -1.93 -6.33
C ARG A 9 14.91 -0.93 -7.16
N GLU A 10 15.41 -0.61 -8.35
CA GLU A 10 14.70 0.24 -9.30
C GLU A 10 13.48 -0.47 -9.88
N LEU A 11 12.33 0.19 -9.78
CA LEU A 11 11.06 -0.31 -10.28
C LEU A 11 10.26 0.84 -10.92
N PRO A 12 9.22 0.53 -11.70
CA PRO A 12 8.27 1.53 -12.17
C PRO A 12 7.66 2.29 -10.99
N GLY A 13 7.77 3.62 -10.99
CA GLY A 13 7.16 4.50 -9.99
C GLY A 13 5.66 4.66 -10.22
N LEU A 14 4.98 5.34 -9.29
CA LEU A 14 3.60 5.75 -9.54
C LEU A 14 3.54 6.77 -10.69
N SER A 15 2.40 6.82 -11.40
CA SER A 15 2.16 7.84 -12.44
C SER A 15 1.74 9.19 -11.84
N THR A 16 1.09 9.16 -10.67
CA THR A 16 0.62 10.34 -9.95
C THR A 16 0.72 10.11 -8.44
N PRO A 17 0.92 11.17 -7.63
CA PRO A 17 0.88 11.04 -6.18
C PRO A 17 -0.50 10.55 -5.72
N PRO A 18 -0.57 9.60 -4.76
CA PRO A 18 -1.84 8.98 -4.35
C PRO A 18 -2.72 9.91 -3.50
N PHE A 19 -2.11 10.86 -2.79
CA PHE A 19 -2.83 11.85 -1.98
C PHE A 19 -2.01 13.14 -1.88
N PRO A 20 -2.67 14.29 -1.64
CA PRO A 20 -1.98 15.56 -1.44
C PRO A 20 -1.21 15.57 -0.11
N GLY A 21 -0.06 16.24 -0.09
CA GLY A 21 0.77 16.42 1.10
C GLY A 21 2.19 15.90 0.95
N ALA A 22 3.03 16.17 1.95
CA ALA A 22 4.45 15.81 1.94
C ALA A 22 4.65 14.28 1.85
N LEU A 23 3.83 13.50 2.58
CA LEU A 23 3.92 12.05 2.57
C LEU A 23 3.53 11.46 1.20
N GLY A 24 2.49 11.99 0.54
CA GLY A 24 2.08 11.53 -0.79
C GLY A 24 3.14 11.79 -1.86
N GLN A 25 3.82 12.95 -1.80
CA GLN A 25 4.97 13.25 -2.65
C GLN A 25 6.15 12.31 -2.37
N ARG A 26 6.41 12.01 -1.09
CA ARG A 26 7.48 11.10 -0.69
C ARG A 26 7.25 9.68 -1.19
N ILE A 27 6.01 9.18 -1.09
CA ILE A 27 5.60 7.89 -1.65
C ILE A 27 5.78 7.89 -3.17
N PHE A 28 5.35 8.95 -3.86
CA PHE A 28 5.55 9.06 -5.30
C PHE A 28 7.03 9.00 -5.72
N ALA A 29 7.94 9.56 -4.92
CA ALA A 29 9.38 9.58 -5.22
C ALA A 29 10.13 8.29 -4.83
N GLU A 30 9.76 7.65 -3.71
CA GLU A 30 10.53 6.53 -3.11
C GLU A 30 9.80 5.17 -3.17
N VAL A 31 8.55 5.11 -3.61
CA VAL A 31 7.74 3.89 -3.65
C VAL A 31 7.37 3.54 -5.09
N SER A 32 7.52 2.26 -5.43
CA SER A 32 7.14 1.75 -6.75
C SER A 32 5.66 1.44 -6.84
N GLN A 33 5.12 1.42 -8.06
CA GLN A 33 3.74 1.00 -8.33
C GLN A 33 3.47 -0.41 -7.77
N ARG A 34 4.46 -1.31 -7.83
CA ARG A 34 4.38 -2.66 -7.25
C ARG A 34 4.23 -2.64 -5.73
N ALA A 35 5.01 -1.80 -5.05
CA ALA A 35 4.93 -1.67 -3.60
C ALA A 35 3.60 -1.04 -3.18
N TRP A 36 3.16 -0.01 -3.91
CA TRP A 36 1.87 0.64 -3.69
C TRP A 36 0.70 -0.34 -3.83
N GLY A 37 0.76 -1.27 -4.79
CA GLY A 37 -0.25 -2.32 -4.94
C GLY A 37 -0.40 -3.27 -3.74
N LEU A 38 0.58 -3.34 -2.83
CA LEU A 38 0.50 -4.14 -1.60
C LEU A 38 -0.18 -3.39 -0.45
N TRP A 39 -0.31 -2.07 -0.54
CA TRP A 39 -0.84 -1.26 0.55
C TRP A 39 -2.34 -1.46 0.83
N PRO A 40 -3.24 -1.53 -0.17
CA PRO A 40 -4.68 -1.70 0.09
C PRO A 40 -5.01 -2.95 0.91
N GLU A 41 -4.27 -4.03 0.68
CA GLU A 41 -4.36 -5.28 1.45
C GLU A 41 -4.00 -5.05 2.92
N GLN A 42 -2.87 -4.39 3.16
CA GLN A 42 -2.39 -4.05 4.49
C GLN A 42 -3.36 -3.09 5.21
N GLU A 43 -3.83 -2.07 4.50
CA GLU A 43 -4.80 -1.10 4.99
C GLU A 43 -6.07 -1.81 5.50
N ARG A 44 -6.59 -2.75 4.70
CA ARG A 44 -7.76 -3.56 5.09
C ARG A 44 -7.50 -4.39 6.34
N ILE A 45 -6.31 -4.99 6.47
CA ILE A 45 -5.94 -5.76 7.67
C ILE A 45 -5.89 -4.85 8.89
N LEU A 46 -5.25 -3.68 8.77
CA LEU A 46 -5.14 -2.71 9.86
C LEU A 46 -6.52 -2.21 10.31
N ILE A 47 -7.38 -1.84 9.37
CA ILE A 47 -8.74 -1.37 9.67
C ILE A 47 -9.53 -2.42 10.44
N ASN A 48 -9.50 -3.68 9.99
CA ASN A 48 -10.22 -4.76 10.66
C ASN A 48 -9.61 -5.13 12.02
N HIS A 49 -8.28 -5.16 12.13
CA HIS A 49 -7.59 -5.56 13.35
C HIS A 49 -7.75 -4.53 14.47
N TYR A 50 -7.64 -3.24 14.16
CA TYR A 50 -7.75 -2.16 15.15
C TYR A 50 -9.18 -1.63 15.31
N GLY A 51 -10.13 -2.12 14.52
CA GLY A 51 -11.50 -1.59 14.51
C GLY A 51 -11.54 -0.11 14.12
N MET A 52 -10.63 0.34 13.26
CA MET A 52 -10.50 1.74 12.89
C MET A 52 -11.66 2.19 11.99
N SER A 53 -12.02 3.46 12.12
CA SER A 53 -13.05 4.07 11.28
C SER A 53 -12.44 5.17 10.44
N LEU A 54 -12.63 5.13 9.11
CA LEU A 54 -12.06 6.12 8.18
C LEU A 54 -12.62 7.54 8.37
N VAL A 55 -13.73 7.68 9.11
CA VAL A 55 -14.30 8.98 9.50
C VAL A 55 -13.61 9.58 10.72
N ASP A 56 -12.90 8.77 11.53
CA ASP A 56 -12.23 9.26 12.72
C ASP A 56 -10.81 9.76 12.39
N PRO A 57 -10.47 11.02 12.74
CA PRO A 57 -9.18 11.60 12.42
C PRO A 57 -8.02 10.98 13.21
N GLN A 58 -8.25 10.32 14.36
CA GLN A 58 -7.18 9.58 15.04
C GLN A 58 -6.86 8.28 14.30
N SER A 59 -7.89 7.58 13.84
CA SER A 59 -7.74 6.38 12.99
C SER A 59 -6.97 6.70 11.71
N GLN A 60 -7.25 7.85 11.07
CA GLN A 60 -6.48 8.30 9.90
C GLN A 60 -5.00 8.53 10.24
N LYS A 61 -4.67 9.12 11.39
CA LYS A 61 -3.28 9.31 11.82
C LYS A 61 -2.56 7.98 12.02
N VAL A 62 -3.20 7.02 12.69
CA VAL A 62 -2.64 5.68 12.90
C VAL A 62 -2.42 4.96 11.57
N LEU A 63 -3.36 5.09 10.63
CA LEU A 63 -3.24 4.54 9.28
C LEU A 63 -2.03 5.13 8.53
N LEU A 64 -1.85 6.45 8.58
CA LEU A 64 -0.73 7.15 7.95
C LEU A 64 0.61 6.76 8.59
N GLN A 65 0.67 6.65 9.92
CA GLN A 65 1.86 6.16 10.62
C GLN A 65 2.20 4.72 10.21
N SER A 66 1.20 3.83 10.19
CA SER A 66 1.37 2.46 9.73
C SER A 66 1.78 2.38 8.26
N MET A 67 1.34 3.33 7.44
CA MET A 67 1.76 3.47 6.04
C MET A 67 3.24 3.85 5.93
N GLU A 68 3.67 4.84 6.71
CA GLU A 68 5.08 5.21 6.79
C GLU A 68 5.95 4.03 7.24
N GLU A 69 5.54 3.32 8.28
CA GLU A 69 6.26 2.13 8.74
C GLU A 69 6.25 1.01 7.71
N PHE A 70 5.14 0.82 6.99
CA PHE A 70 5.06 -0.20 5.95
C PHE A 70 6.01 0.05 4.79
N PHE A 71 6.16 1.30 4.34
CA PHE A 71 7.02 1.63 3.20
C PHE A 71 8.47 1.97 3.57
N PHE A 72 8.67 2.60 4.73
CA PHE A 72 9.95 3.18 5.16
C PHE A 72 10.51 2.57 6.45
N GLY A 73 9.73 1.78 7.20
CA GLY A 73 10.18 1.15 8.46
C GLY A 73 11.04 -0.10 8.25
N GLU A 74 11.51 -0.71 9.35
CA GLU A 74 12.43 -1.86 9.34
C GLU A 74 11.86 -3.11 8.63
N GLY A 75 10.54 -3.24 8.51
CA GLY A 75 9.87 -4.29 7.72
C GLY A 75 9.80 -4.00 6.20
N ALA A 76 10.47 -2.93 5.73
CA ALA A 76 10.48 -2.56 4.33
C ALA A 76 11.15 -3.63 3.47
N GLN A 77 12.30 -4.18 3.92
CA GLN A 77 13.02 -5.26 3.27
C GLN A 77 12.29 -6.61 3.42
N ARG A 78 11.19 -6.82 2.68
CA ARG A 78 10.71 -8.19 2.48
C ARG A 78 11.60 -8.90 1.45
N PRO A 79 12.18 -10.07 1.76
CA PRO A 79 13.01 -10.82 0.83
C PRO A 79 12.26 -11.20 -0.46
N ASP A 80 13.01 -11.30 -1.55
CA ASP A 80 12.53 -11.59 -2.91
C ASP A 80 11.78 -12.94 -2.91
N GLY A 81 10.44 -12.91 -2.91
CA GLY A 81 9.60 -14.11 -2.83
C GLY A 81 8.21 -13.95 -2.20
N TRP A 82 7.91 -12.82 -1.55
CA TRP A 82 6.56 -12.59 -1.00
C TRP A 82 5.53 -12.32 -2.11
N ALA A 83 4.84 -13.38 -2.54
CA ALA A 83 3.59 -13.27 -3.27
C ALA A 83 2.46 -12.99 -2.26
N PRO A 84 1.67 -11.91 -2.40
CA PRO A 84 0.42 -11.81 -1.64
C PRO A 84 -0.45 -13.04 -1.99
N PRO A 85 -1.23 -13.58 -1.04
CA PRO A 85 -2.23 -14.58 -1.39
C PRO A 85 -3.09 -13.99 -2.50
N GLN A 86 -3.23 -14.72 -3.61
CA GLN A 86 -4.10 -14.32 -4.73
C GLN A 86 -5.50 -14.07 -4.18
N GLN A 87 -5.82 -12.80 -3.89
CA GLN A 87 -7.20 -12.41 -3.71
C GLN A 87 -7.86 -12.53 -5.07
N ALA A 88 -8.71 -13.54 -5.14
CA ALA A 88 -9.56 -13.89 -6.25
C ALA A 88 -10.05 -12.62 -6.95
N ALA A 89 -9.73 -12.54 -8.24
CA ALA A 89 -10.33 -11.58 -9.14
C ALA A 89 -11.86 -11.55 -8.93
N PRO A 90 -12.50 -10.37 -9.01
CA PRO A 90 -13.96 -10.32 -9.00
C PRO A 90 -14.44 -11.09 -10.22
N SER A 91 -15.09 -12.24 -9.98
CA SER A 91 -15.80 -12.98 -11.02
C SER A 91 -16.78 -12.03 -11.68
N LYS A 92 -16.43 -11.60 -12.89
CA LYS A 92 -17.33 -10.87 -13.79
C LYS A 92 -18.61 -11.68 -13.93
N GLY A 93 -19.75 -11.03 -13.71
CA GLY A 93 -21.06 -11.62 -13.89
C GLY A 93 -21.32 -12.08 -15.34
N GLY A 94 -22.19 -13.09 -15.44
CA GLY A 94 -22.91 -13.47 -16.66
C GLY A 94 -23.31 -14.95 -16.67
N PRO A 95 -24.40 -15.34 -17.37
CA PRO A 95 -25.73 -14.77 -17.38
C PRO A 95 -26.74 -15.67 -16.65
N ARG A 96 -27.89 -15.07 -16.31
CA ARG A 96 -29.10 -15.78 -15.88
C ARG A 96 -29.52 -16.83 -16.93
N LYS A 97 -29.95 -18.00 -16.47
CA LYS A 97 -30.75 -18.96 -17.23
C LYS A 97 -31.99 -19.30 -16.42
#